data_AF-A0A075H0E4-F1
#
_entry.id   AF-A0A075H0E4-F1
#
_cell.length_a   1.000
_cell.length_b   1.000
_cell.length_c   1.000
_cell.angle_alpha   90.00
_cell.angle_beta   90.00
_cell.angle_gamma   90.00
#
_symmetry.space_group_name_H-M   'P 1'
#
loop_
_entity.id
_entity.type
_entity.pdbx_description
1 polymer ?
#
loop_
_entity_poly.entity_id
_entity_poly.type
_entity_poly.pdbx_seq_one_letter_code
_entity_poly.pdbx_strand_id
1 'polypeptide(L)'
;MLLEFSEAGVVLLSQEWSWLDIIRMLVSGFLAAIYLQSGFDKIFDRQGNLDFMGEHFAGTVLAGSFQYGLVVVTVTELLAGALSAAGVVWLLLGWGIVPGIVGALFAAVSSCILMAGQRLAKDYVGATALVPYFLVAIIGLYIYQM
;
A
#
# COMPACT_ATOMS: atom_id res chain seq x y z
N MET A 1 7.62 -9.80 33.58
CA MET A 1 8.48 -8.73 33.02
C MET A 1 7.64 -7.95 32.01
N LEU A 2 7.74 -6.63 31.94
CA LEU A 2 6.84 -5.80 31.12
C LEU A 2 7.28 -5.71 29.64
N LEU A 3 8.59 -5.64 29.39
CA LEU A 3 9.21 -5.62 28.06
C LEU A 3 10.59 -6.31 28.14
N GLU A 4 10.86 -7.24 27.23
CA GLU A 4 12.12 -7.99 27.18
C GLU A 4 12.55 -8.20 25.72
N PHE A 5 13.86 -8.16 25.44
CA PHE A 5 14.43 -8.30 24.10
C PHE A 5 15.36 -9.52 24.04
N SER A 6 15.31 -10.25 22.93
CA SER A 6 16.17 -11.40 22.67
C SER A 6 16.61 -11.46 21.20
N GLU A 7 17.51 -12.39 20.88
CA GLU A 7 17.91 -12.66 19.49
C GLU A 7 16.73 -13.13 18.64
N ALA A 8 15.72 -13.76 19.24
CA ALA A 8 14.55 -14.28 18.53
C ALA A 8 13.44 -13.23 18.35
N GLY A 9 13.37 -12.23 19.24
CA GLY A 9 12.28 -11.26 19.21
C GLY A 9 12.08 -10.47 20.49
N VAL A 10 10.85 -10.00 20.70
CA VAL A 10 10.43 -9.14 21.81
C VAL A 10 9.28 -9.77 22.57
N VAL A 11 9.34 -9.71 23.90
CA VAL A 11 8.22 -10.07 24.77
C VAL A 11 7.62 -8.79 25.35
N LEU A 12 6.34 -8.55 25.11
CA LEU A 12 5.58 -7.41 25.64
C LEU A 12 4.27 -7.91 26.24
N LEU A 13 4.00 -7.59 27.50
CA LEU A 13 2.73 -7.96 28.17
C LEU A 13 2.38 -9.46 28.01
N SER A 14 3.36 -10.35 28.19
CA SER A 14 3.24 -11.82 28.01
C SER A 14 2.98 -12.33 26.60
N GLN A 15 2.98 -11.46 25.59
CA GLN A 15 3.01 -11.88 24.19
C GLN A 15 4.42 -11.81 23.61
N GLU A 16 4.77 -12.84 22.86
CA GLU A 16 6.06 -12.95 22.18
C GLU A 16 5.90 -12.64 20.70
N TRP A 17 6.75 -11.77 20.18
CA TRP A 17 6.77 -11.35 18.78
C TRP A 17 8.13 -11.61 18.20
N SER A 18 8.21 -12.38 17.12
CA SER A 18 9.48 -12.55 16.41
C SER A 18 9.89 -11.22 15.75
N TRP A 19 11.19 -11.03 15.51
CA TRP A 19 11.65 -9.89 14.70
C TRP A 19 11.01 -9.86 13.32
N LEU A 20 10.73 -11.04 12.76
CA LEU A 20 10.05 -11.18 11.48
C LEU A 20 8.61 -10.64 11.52
N ASP A 21 7.86 -10.93 12.57
CA ASP A 21 6.50 -10.42 12.74
C ASP A 21 6.48 -8.91 12.95
N ILE A 22 7.46 -8.37 13.67
CA ILE A 22 7.63 -6.92 13.82
C ILE A 22 7.88 -6.27 12.46
N ILE A 23 8.78 -6.82 11.65
CA ILE A 23 9.07 -6.29 10.31
C ILE A 23 7.82 -6.37 9.41
N ARG A 24 7.09 -7.49 9.44
CA ARG A 24 5.81 -7.65 8.72
C ARG A 24 4.80 -6.59 9.12
N MET A 25 4.63 -6.34 10.42
CA MET A 25 3.74 -5.30 10.93
C MET A 25 4.19 -3.90 10.51
N LEU A 26 5.49 -3.60 10.53
CA LEU A 26 6.00 -2.31 10.09
C LEU A 26 5.78 -2.06 8.59
N VAL A 27 6.05 -3.07 7.76
CA VAL A 27 5.78 -2.99 6.32
C VAL A 27 4.28 -2.80 6.06
N SER A 28 3.44 -3.62 6.68
CA SER A 28 1.98 -3.50 6.53
C SER A 28 1.44 -2.17 7.07
N GLY A 29 1.96 -1.68 8.19
CA GLY A 29 1.59 -0.36 8.73
C GLY A 29 1.97 0.77 7.77
N PHE A 30 3.16 0.71 7.17
CA PHE A 30 3.59 1.68 6.18
C PHE A 30 2.70 1.67 4.93
N LEU A 31 2.43 0.48 4.37
CA LEU A 31 1.54 0.32 3.22
C LEU A 31 0.12 0.79 3.54
N ALA A 32 -0.41 0.45 4.72
CA ALA A 32 -1.70 0.93 5.18
C ALA A 32 -1.77 2.46 5.20
N ALA A 33 -0.77 3.12 5.79
CA ALA A 33 -0.74 4.57 5.89
C ALA A 33 -0.78 5.26 4.52
N ILE A 34 0.09 4.85 3.59
CA ILE A 34 0.19 5.51 2.28
C ILE A 34 -1.05 5.24 1.40
N TYR A 35 -1.56 4.00 1.38
CA TYR A 35 -2.62 3.63 0.46
C TYR A 35 -4.01 4.00 0.98
N LEU A 36 -4.25 3.95 2.30
CA LEU A 36 -5.49 4.47 2.86
C LEU A 36 -5.57 5.98 2.71
N GLN A 37 -4.47 6.71 2.99
CA GLN A 37 -4.46 8.16 2.80
C GLN A 37 -4.73 8.52 1.33
N SER A 38 -4.01 7.90 0.39
CA SER A 38 -4.18 8.12 -1.06
C SER A 38 -5.60 7.77 -1.56
N GLY A 39 -6.18 6.68 -1.07
CA GLY A 39 -7.53 6.25 -1.44
C GLY A 39 -8.62 7.12 -0.83
N PHE A 40 -8.47 7.54 0.43
CA PHE A 40 -9.43 8.44 1.08
C PHE A 40 -9.40 9.84 0.49
N ASP A 41 -8.22 10.35 0.11
CA ASP A 41 -8.09 11.61 -0.61
C ASP A 41 -8.96 11.63 -1.87
N LYS A 42 -8.92 10.57 -2.67
CA LYS A 42 -9.74 10.43 -3.90
C LYS A 42 -11.24 10.34 -3.67
N ILE A 43 -11.67 9.98 -2.45
CA ILE A 43 -13.08 9.97 -2.06
C ILE A 43 -13.51 11.35 -1.56
N PHE A 44 -12.72 11.94 -0.65
CA PHE A 44 -13.08 13.17 0.04
C PHE A 44 -12.84 14.42 -0.83
N ASP A 45 -11.73 14.46 -1.57
CA ASP A 45 -11.45 15.47 -2.59
C ASP A 45 -11.52 14.86 -4.00
N ARG A 46 -12.69 14.31 -4.32
CA ARG A 46 -12.90 13.65 -5.61
C ARG A 46 -12.83 14.63 -6.78
N GLN A 47 -13.33 15.86 -6.62
CA GLN A 47 -13.33 16.83 -7.71
C GLN A 47 -11.91 17.33 -8.01
N GLY A 48 -11.11 17.65 -6.98
CA GLY A 48 -9.71 18.03 -7.18
C GLY A 48 -8.92 16.95 -7.89
N ASN A 49 -9.12 15.68 -7.53
CA ASN A 49 -8.51 14.54 -8.21
C ASN A 49 -8.96 14.37 -9.67
N LEU A 50 -10.25 14.59 -9.97
CA LEU A 50 -10.75 14.56 -11.34
C LEU A 50 -10.17 15.69 -12.19
N ASP A 51 -10.05 16.89 -11.63
CA ASP A 51 -9.50 18.06 -12.32
C ASP A 51 -8.01 17.85 -12.62
N PHE A 52 -7.23 17.39 -11.62
CA PHE A 52 -5.83 17.02 -11.80
C PHE A 52 -5.65 15.95 -12.89
N MET A 53 -6.45 14.88 -12.85
CA MET A 53 -6.36 13.83 -13.87
C MET A 53 -6.78 14.32 -15.26
N GLY A 54 -7.78 15.20 -15.33
CA GLY A 54 -8.23 15.80 -16.59
C GLY A 54 -7.11 16.55 -17.29
N GLU A 55 -6.37 17.39 -16.54
CA GLU A 55 -5.20 18.10 -17.05
C GLU A 55 -4.04 17.14 -17.36
N HIS A 56 -3.70 16.26 -16.41
CA HIS A 56 -2.56 15.35 -16.52
C HIS A 56 -2.68 14.38 -17.70
N PHE A 57 -3.90 13.92 -18.04
CA PHE A 57 -4.15 12.96 -19.11
C PHE A 57 -4.66 13.57 -20.43
N ALA A 58 -4.81 14.90 -20.53
CA ALA A 58 -5.44 15.58 -21.68
C ALA A 58 -4.83 15.21 -23.05
N GLY A 59 -3.52 14.97 -23.10
CA GLY A 59 -2.78 14.61 -24.32
C GLY A 59 -2.55 13.11 -24.51
N THR A 60 -3.23 12.24 -23.76
CA THR A 60 -2.94 10.80 -23.70
C THR A 60 -4.09 9.96 -24.25
N VAL A 61 -3.86 8.65 -24.42
CA VAL A 61 -4.91 7.68 -24.77
C VAL A 61 -6.01 7.53 -23.71
N LEU A 62 -5.80 8.08 -22.50
CA LEU A 62 -6.77 8.08 -21.41
C LEU A 62 -7.63 9.37 -21.39
N ALA A 63 -7.40 10.28 -22.34
CA ALA A 63 -8.26 11.45 -22.50
C ALA A 63 -9.72 11.02 -22.69
N GLY A 64 -10.61 11.48 -21.81
CA GLY A 64 -12.03 11.11 -21.80
C GLY A 64 -12.40 9.84 -21.03
N SER A 65 -11.42 9.00 -20.64
CA SER A 65 -11.66 7.77 -19.85
C SER A 65 -10.96 7.76 -18.48
N PHE A 66 -10.16 8.79 -18.16
CA PHE A 66 -9.42 8.92 -16.89
C PHE A 66 -10.28 8.74 -15.63
N GLN A 67 -11.56 9.11 -15.68
CA GLN A 67 -12.52 8.93 -14.57
C GLN A 67 -12.67 7.46 -14.15
N TYR A 68 -12.61 6.52 -15.10
CA TYR A 68 -12.63 5.09 -14.79
C TYR A 68 -11.33 4.66 -14.12
N GLY A 69 -10.20 5.20 -14.59
CA GLY A 69 -8.90 5.03 -13.96
C GLY A 69 -8.89 5.48 -12.51
N LEU A 70 -9.51 6.63 -12.20
CA LEU A 70 -9.64 7.15 -10.83
C LEU A 70 -10.38 6.15 -9.93
N VAL A 71 -11.50 5.59 -10.41
CA VAL A 71 -12.27 4.60 -9.63
C VAL A 71 -11.46 3.32 -9.41
N VAL A 72 -10.85 2.78 -10.47
CA VAL A 72 -10.05 1.54 -10.40
C VAL A 72 -8.88 1.70 -9.42
N VAL A 73 -8.13 2.81 -9.52
CA VAL A 73 -7.00 3.04 -8.61
C VAL A 73 -7.49 3.24 -7.19
N THR A 74 -8.55 4.03 -6.96
CA THR A 74 -9.10 4.25 -5.61
C THR A 74 -9.51 2.94 -4.94
N VAL A 75 -10.23 2.06 -5.65
CA VAL A 75 -10.63 0.76 -5.10
C VAL A 75 -9.41 -0.10 -4.78
N THR A 76 -8.43 -0.14 -5.67
CA THR A 76 -7.20 -0.93 -5.49
C THR A 76 -6.39 -0.42 -4.31
N GLU A 77 -6.27 0.90 -4.14
CA GLU A 77 -5.58 1.54 -3.00
C GLU A 77 -6.31 1.28 -1.68
N LEU A 78 -7.63 1.38 -1.64
CA LEU A 78 -8.40 1.09 -0.43
C LEU A 78 -8.28 -0.38 -0.03
N LEU A 79 -8.30 -1.31 -1.00
CA LEU A 79 -8.06 -2.74 -0.73
C LEU A 79 -6.64 -2.97 -0.22
N ALA A 80 -5.62 -2.38 -0.86
CA ALA A 80 -4.23 -2.44 -0.41
C ALA A 80 -4.11 -1.97 1.03
N GLY A 81 -4.59 -0.76 1.31
CA GLY A 81 -4.46 -0.13 2.61
C GLY A 81 -5.25 -0.84 3.71
N ALA A 82 -6.50 -1.23 3.44
CA ALA A 82 -7.35 -1.90 4.42
C ALA A 82 -6.86 -3.30 4.75
N LEU A 83 -6.41 -4.08 3.75
CA LEU A 83 -5.88 -5.42 3.99
C LEU A 83 -4.52 -5.38 4.67
N SER A 84 -3.67 -4.40 4.36
CA SER A 84 -2.43 -4.18 5.11
C SER A 84 -2.71 -3.78 6.57
N ALA A 85 -3.68 -2.89 6.83
CA ALA A 85 -4.10 -2.56 8.20
C ALA A 85 -4.65 -3.79 8.93
N ALA A 86 -5.50 -4.59 8.27
CA ALA A 86 -5.98 -5.87 8.79
C ALA A 86 -4.81 -6.83 9.05
N GLY A 87 -3.77 -6.84 8.22
CA GLY A 87 -2.57 -7.64 8.40
C GLY A 87 -1.84 -7.33 9.72
N VAL A 88 -1.75 -6.07 10.10
CA VAL A 88 -1.20 -5.66 11.40
C VAL A 88 -2.06 -6.23 12.54
N VAL A 89 -3.39 -6.06 12.46
CA VAL A 89 -4.32 -6.56 13.49
C VAL A 89 -4.29 -8.09 13.58
N TRP A 90 -4.23 -8.79 12.44
CA TRP A 90 -4.17 -10.26 12.40
C TRP A 90 -2.90 -10.80 13.02
N LEU A 91 -1.75 -10.16 12.74
CA LEU A 91 -0.49 -10.50 13.39
C LEU A 91 -0.62 -10.29 14.89
N LEU A 92 -1.07 -9.10 15.34
CA LEU A 92 -1.26 -8.76 16.77
C LEU A 92 -2.16 -9.75 17.54
N LEU A 93 -3.11 -10.38 16.85
CA LEU A 93 -4.04 -11.34 17.45
C LEU A 93 -3.59 -12.80 17.25
N GLY A 94 -2.47 -13.05 16.58
CA GLY A 94 -1.97 -14.40 16.28
C GLY A 94 -2.83 -15.17 15.29
N TRP A 95 -3.62 -14.47 14.46
CA TRP A 95 -4.57 -15.07 13.52
C TRP A 95 -3.94 -15.44 12.16
N GLY A 96 -2.64 -15.19 12.00
CA GLY A 96 -1.88 -15.52 10.80
C GLY A 96 -1.56 -14.30 9.93
N ILE A 97 -1.09 -14.56 8.71
CA ILE A 97 -0.39 -13.56 7.89
C ILE A 97 -1.11 -13.16 6.59
N VAL A 98 -2.19 -13.87 6.23
CA VAL A 98 -2.82 -13.78 4.91
C VAL A 98 -3.27 -12.35 4.56
N PRO A 99 -3.95 -11.59 5.44
CA PRO A 99 -4.38 -10.24 5.08
C PRO A 99 -3.21 -9.31 4.73
N GLY A 100 -2.08 -9.42 5.43
CA GLY A 100 -0.87 -8.65 5.15
C GLY A 100 -0.25 -8.99 3.78
N ILE A 101 -0.22 -10.27 3.42
CA ILE A 101 0.23 -10.73 2.08
C ILE A 101 -0.65 -10.10 0.99
N VAL A 102 -1.97 -10.22 1.14
CA VAL A 102 -2.91 -9.75 0.12
C VAL A 102 -2.88 -8.22 0.05
N GLY A 103 -2.74 -7.52 1.18
CA GLY A 103 -2.53 -6.07 1.21
C GLY A 103 -1.28 -5.63 0.44
N ALA A 104 -0.14 -6.29 0.68
CA ALA A 104 1.10 -6.03 -0.06
C ALA A 104 0.97 -6.34 -1.57
N LEU A 105 0.20 -7.37 -1.94
CA LEU A 105 -0.09 -7.67 -3.34
C LEU A 105 -0.89 -6.54 -4.00
N PHE A 106 -1.98 -6.09 -3.38
CA PHE A 106 -2.78 -4.98 -3.91
C PHE A 106 -1.99 -3.67 -3.95
N ALA A 107 -1.10 -3.42 -2.98
CA ALA A 107 -0.18 -2.29 -3.00
C ALA A 107 0.73 -2.32 -4.24
N ALA A 108 1.35 -3.48 -4.53
CA ALA A 108 2.18 -3.64 -5.72
C ALA A 108 1.37 -3.43 -7.02
N VAL A 109 0.16 -3.97 -7.09
CA VAL A 109 -0.75 -3.78 -8.23
C VAL A 109 -1.13 -2.30 -8.40
N SER A 110 -1.49 -1.62 -7.31
CA SER A 110 -1.82 -0.19 -7.34
C SER A 110 -0.65 0.67 -7.82
N SER A 111 0.56 0.40 -7.32
CA SER A 111 1.80 1.03 -7.81
C SER A 111 2.00 0.85 -9.31
N CYS A 112 1.74 -0.34 -9.84
CA CYS A 112 1.84 -0.61 -11.28
C CYS A 112 0.81 0.20 -12.09
N ILE A 113 -0.43 0.30 -11.63
CA ILE A 113 -1.49 1.09 -12.28
C ILE A 113 -1.09 2.57 -12.31
N LEU A 114 -0.69 3.12 -11.16
CA LEU A 114 -0.23 4.50 -11.06
C LEU A 114 0.98 4.76 -11.97
N MET A 115 1.98 3.89 -11.92
CA MET A 115 3.19 3.98 -12.76
C MET A 115 2.82 4.00 -14.25
N ALA A 116 1.91 3.12 -14.68
CA ALA A 116 1.45 3.10 -16.07
C ALA A 116 0.80 4.43 -16.46
N GLY A 117 -0.05 4.99 -15.59
CA GLY A 117 -0.63 6.32 -15.78
C GLY A 117 0.44 7.40 -15.97
N GLN A 118 1.39 7.49 -15.04
CA GLN A 118 2.50 8.45 -15.10
C GLN A 118 3.30 8.31 -16.41
N ARG A 119 3.59 7.08 -16.83
CA ARG A 119 4.32 6.81 -18.09
C ARG A 119 3.53 7.19 -19.34
N LEU A 120 2.22 6.97 -19.36
CA LEU A 120 1.36 7.39 -20.47
C LEU A 120 1.28 8.92 -20.58
N ALA A 121 1.27 9.63 -19.45
CA ALA A 121 1.33 11.08 -19.38
C ALA A 121 2.75 11.66 -19.60
N LYS A 122 3.77 10.80 -19.77
CA LYS A 122 5.19 11.16 -19.86
C LYS A 122 5.70 11.91 -18.62
N ASP A 123 5.06 11.72 -17.47
CA ASP A 123 5.56 12.19 -16.18
C ASP A 123 6.55 11.17 -15.62
N TYR A 124 7.82 11.34 -16.00
CA TYR A 124 8.91 10.49 -15.54
C TYR A 124 9.27 10.71 -14.06
N VAL A 125 9.00 11.90 -13.53
CA VAL A 125 9.28 12.24 -12.13
C VAL A 125 8.24 11.56 -11.23
N GLY A 126 6.96 11.68 -11.57
CA GLY A 126 5.86 10.98 -10.90
C GLY A 126 6.03 9.46 -10.96
N ALA A 127 6.41 8.92 -12.11
CA ALA A 127 6.76 7.50 -12.24
C ALA A 127 7.90 7.09 -11.30
N THR A 128 8.97 7.88 -11.20
CA THR A 128 10.13 7.56 -10.35
C THR A 128 9.75 7.56 -8.87
N ALA A 129 8.87 8.48 -8.44
CA ALA A 129 8.39 8.57 -7.07
C ALA A 129 7.61 7.31 -6.59
N LEU A 130 7.09 6.49 -7.51
CA LEU A 130 6.35 5.27 -7.19
C LEU A 130 7.26 4.04 -6.99
N VAL A 131 8.50 4.08 -7.49
CA VAL A 131 9.43 2.94 -7.38
C VAL A 131 9.68 2.52 -5.92
N PRO A 132 9.92 3.45 -4.96
CA PRO A 132 10.08 3.06 -3.55
C PRO A 132 8.86 2.34 -2.97
N TYR A 133 7.64 2.81 -3.27
CA TYR A 133 6.42 2.18 -2.76
C TYR A 133 6.23 0.77 -3.31
N PHE A 134 6.54 0.58 -4.61
CA PHE A 134 6.55 -0.74 -5.23
C PHE A 134 7.59 -1.66 -4.57
N LEU A 135 8.81 -1.17 -4.35
CA LEU A 135 9.87 -1.95 -3.70
C LEU A 135 9.47 -2.38 -2.28
N VAL A 136 8.88 -1.48 -1.48
CA VAL A 136 8.38 -1.83 -0.13
C VAL A 136 7.31 -2.92 -0.21
N ALA A 137 6.40 -2.86 -1.18
CA ALA A 137 5.38 -3.88 -1.37
C ALA A 137 6.00 -5.25 -1.74
N ILE A 138 6.96 -5.28 -2.66
CA ILE A 138 7.66 -6.52 -3.06
C ILE A 138 8.51 -7.09 -1.92
N ILE A 139 9.23 -6.25 -1.19
CA ILE A 139 9.98 -6.67 0.01
C ILE A 139 9.02 -7.23 1.05
N GLY A 140 7.86 -6.60 1.25
CA GLY A 140 6.79 -7.12 2.11
C GLY A 140 6.36 -8.52 1.70
N LEU A 141 6.03 -8.73 0.42
CA LEU A 141 5.65 -10.05 -0.10
C LEU A 141 6.74 -11.11 0.13
N TYR A 142 8.01 -10.75 -0.02
CA TYR A 142 9.13 -11.65 0.26
C TYR A 142 9.22 -12.01 1.75
N ILE A 143 9.17 -11.01 2.63
CA ILE A 143 9.25 -11.19 4.09
C ILE A 143 8.07 -12.00 4.64
N TYR A 144 6.88 -11.86 4.04
CA TYR A 144 5.73 -12.69 4.41
C TYR A 144 5.87 -14.15 3.99
N GLN A 145 6.79 -14.51 3.10
CA GLN A 145 7.03 -15.90 2.68
C GLN A 145 8.14 -16.60 3.48
N MET A 146 8.88 -15.87 4.30
CA MET A 146 9.92 -16.41 5.19
C MET A 146 9.34 -17.10 6.42
#